data_AF-A0A7S0KN29-F1
#
_entry.id   AF-A0A7S0KN29-F1
#
_cell.length_a   1.000
_cell.length_b   1.000
_cell.length_c   1.000
_cell.angle_alpha   90.00
_cell.angle_beta   90.00
_cell.angle_gamma   90.00
#
_symmetry.space_group_name_H-M   'P 1'
#
loop_
_entity.id
_entity.type
_entity.pdbx_description
1 polymer ?
#
loop_
_entity_poly.entity_id
_entity_poly.type
_entity_poly.pdbx_seq_one_letter_code
_entity_poly.pdbx_strand_id
1 'polypeptide(L)'
;DDDAGDDARLPLVIQTIQTIRATTSLSGDSRSPGDAADVWTLDNLLGLCTGWRAKGGGVVVAEARRRLSKFAARVGRDSFATAAASLVSMTVSSSSDELEVVRRLGATSCVEETWFALALAGSDAAGVDPSEEGVRAVAGLYWRLLKDAGGDSGRGGDSGRVGERGGGGITPSDVGTRRLASLGAVAFAPGLAKSLWRSLAASLPASETLPMAVAGPGAGVGVWTSPALLNGLNDVSDEDLAALGLFSLAYAHLLLVLDDDEFFVAQRPFTLGEQRGIAACVNTLVVRTHLGSGEDNKNKNNRKQPPDPERRTAVRAAVALLKALQTRDARSAFAPPGLWLAPARGSKPPPVAAAASALAAHLGMSRGDAPPGDHSPDAYRVGAGLLVDCPHALTFDYRVEVFRQLVRDDRARAGYRPQAGGVDASSDADLGQRVRPVADVYVRRGSVLEDAAAQILPLGPAARGRLVVRYRNASGLEEAGIDAGGLFKELLADVCHAGLDPNRGAFACTASADNHVYPAAAAGDSPEGILLLELVGMIVGKGLYEGILQEVRLAPFFAKAVLGIPRTLDDLPGLDPALHRSLIQVLRYEGDAADLCL
;
A
#
# COMPACT_ATOMS: atom_id res chain seq x y z
N ASP A 1 -31.55 29.57 18.30
CA ASP A 1 -30.58 30.14 19.25
C ASP A 1 -29.12 30.05 18.83
N ASP A 2 -28.69 29.16 17.93
CA ASP A 2 -27.28 29.11 17.49
C ASP A 2 -26.80 30.31 16.66
N ASP A 3 -27.63 30.87 15.75
CA ASP A 3 -27.20 31.96 14.86
C ASP A 3 -26.83 33.26 15.61
N ALA A 4 -27.42 33.52 16.78
CA ALA A 4 -27.11 34.70 17.60
C ALA A 4 -25.70 34.62 18.23
N GLY A 5 -25.23 33.41 18.54
CA GLY A 5 -23.88 33.17 19.04
C GLY A 5 -22.83 33.28 17.94
N ASP A 6 -23.18 32.87 16.71
CA ASP A 6 -22.28 32.95 15.57
C ASP A 6 -22.04 34.42 15.13
N ASP A 7 -23.08 35.26 15.14
CA ASP A 7 -22.98 36.69 14.84
C ASP A 7 -22.05 37.44 15.80
N ALA A 8 -22.01 37.05 17.08
CA ALA A 8 -21.14 37.67 18.08
C ALA A 8 -19.65 37.31 17.89
N ARG A 9 -19.34 36.16 17.28
CA ARG A 9 -17.96 35.68 17.08
C ARG A 9 -17.36 36.14 15.76
N LEU A 10 -18.19 36.49 14.77
CA LEU A 10 -17.74 36.93 13.45
C LEU A 10 -16.72 38.10 13.49
N PRO A 11 -16.90 39.17 14.30
CA PRO A 11 -15.93 40.26 14.38
C PRO A 11 -14.55 39.81 14.90
N LEU A 12 -14.54 38.88 15.87
CA LEU A 12 -13.31 38.33 16.43
C LEU A 12 -12.55 37.50 15.38
N VAL A 13 -13.27 36.65 14.63
CA VAL A 13 -12.68 35.85 13.55
C VAL A 13 -12.09 36.73 12.44
N ILE A 14 -12.81 37.78 12.02
CA ILE A 14 -12.33 38.73 11.01
C ILE A 14 -11.06 39.44 11.51
N GLN A 15 -11.04 39.91 12.75
CA GLN A 15 -9.88 40.57 13.36
C GLN A 15 -8.67 39.64 13.45
N THR A 16 -8.88 38.38 13.84
CA THR A 16 -7.83 37.34 13.87
C THR A 16 -7.25 37.10 12.48
N ILE A 17 -8.08 36.91 11.44
CA ILE A 17 -7.62 36.69 10.06
C ILE A 17 -6.83 37.89 9.53
N GLN A 18 -7.29 39.11 9.80
CA GLN A 18 -6.57 40.34 9.41
C GLN A 18 -5.20 40.45 10.10
N THR A 19 -5.13 40.07 11.38
CA THR A 19 -3.89 40.08 12.17
C THR A 19 -2.88 39.07 11.62
N ILE A 20 -3.33 37.85 11.31
CA ILE A 20 -2.49 36.80 10.71
C ILE A 20 -1.90 37.30 9.38
N ARG A 21 -2.73 37.88 8.51
CA ARG A 21 -2.28 38.43 7.22
C ARG A 21 -1.26 39.57 7.37
N ALA A 22 -1.45 40.44 8.36
CA ALA A 22 -0.49 41.50 8.64
C ALA A 22 0.86 40.92 9.11
N THR A 23 0.85 39.90 9.97
CA THR A 23 2.07 39.26 10.46
C THR A 23 2.85 38.52 9.37
N THR A 24 2.16 37.87 8.41
CA THR A 24 2.83 37.21 7.28
C THR A 24 3.42 38.18 6.26
N SER A 25 2.87 39.39 6.14
CA SER A 25 3.35 40.40 5.18
C SER A 25 4.62 41.14 5.63
N LEU A 26 4.94 41.07 6.92
CA LEU A 26 6.04 41.81 7.57
C LEU A 26 7.29 40.94 7.80
N SER A 27 7.41 39.76 7.17
CA SER A 27 8.54 38.83 7.36
C SER A 27 9.83 39.29 6.65
N GLY A 28 10.23 40.54 6.90
CA GLY A 28 11.57 41.07 6.72
C GLY A 28 11.96 41.77 8.03
N ASP A 29 12.92 41.17 8.75
CA ASP A 29 13.61 41.66 9.94
C ASP A 29 12.92 41.66 11.34
N SER A 30 13.59 40.88 12.21
CA SER A 30 13.81 41.05 13.65
C SER A 30 12.61 41.39 14.55
N ARG A 31 12.02 40.37 15.18
CA ARG A 31 11.36 40.51 16.49
C ARG A 31 11.87 39.47 17.48
N SER A 32 12.01 39.90 18.74
CA SER A 32 12.55 39.14 19.86
C SER A 32 11.63 37.98 20.30
N PRO A 33 12.18 36.88 20.86
CA PRO A 33 11.47 35.61 21.03
C PRO A 33 10.38 35.56 22.13
N GLY A 34 10.13 36.68 22.82
CA GLY A 34 9.27 36.72 24.02
C GLY A 34 7.79 37.03 23.78
N ASP A 35 7.41 37.66 22.66
CA ASP A 35 6.03 38.15 22.44
C ASP A 35 5.22 37.28 21.45
N ALA A 36 5.85 36.30 20.80
CA ALA A 36 5.20 35.45 19.79
C ALA A 36 4.46 34.24 20.37
N ALA A 37 4.64 33.95 21.66
CA ALA A 37 4.15 32.73 22.29
C ALA A 37 2.65 32.76 22.64
N ASP A 38 2.00 33.93 22.67
CA ASP A 38 0.67 34.03 23.28
C ASP A 38 -0.54 34.07 22.34
N VAL A 39 -0.44 34.39 21.04
CA VAL A 39 -1.65 34.96 20.42
C VAL A 39 -2.42 34.07 19.44
N TRP A 40 -1.83 33.25 18.55
CA TRP A 40 -2.67 32.52 17.57
C TRP A 40 -2.19 31.12 17.20
N THR A 41 -2.80 30.10 17.80
CA THR A 41 -2.77 28.70 17.31
C THR A 41 -3.97 28.42 16.42
N LEU A 42 -3.88 27.40 15.56
CA LEU A 42 -5.01 26.94 14.75
C LEU A 42 -6.20 26.57 15.64
N ASP A 43 -5.95 25.98 16.81
CA ASP A 43 -6.90 25.71 17.90
C ASP A 43 -7.70 26.95 18.35
N ASN A 44 -7.09 28.13 18.40
CA ASN A 44 -7.79 29.36 18.79
C ASN A 44 -8.78 29.80 17.71
N LEU A 45 -8.38 29.77 16.44
CA LEU A 45 -9.26 30.08 15.31
C LEU A 45 -10.42 29.07 15.22
N LEU A 46 -10.10 27.79 15.43
CA LEU A 46 -11.02 26.67 15.58
C LEU A 46 -12.08 26.92 16.64
N GLY A 47 -11.65 27.23 17.86
CA GLY A 47 -12.53 27.50 19.00
C GLY A 47 -13.40 28.73 18.78
N LEU A 48 -12.88 29.77 18.12
CA LEU A 48 -13.68 30.95 17.75
C LEU A 48 -14.76 30.63 16.71
N CYS A 49 -14.46 29.80 15.71
CA CYS A 49 -15.43 29.52 14.65
C CYS A 49 -16.48 28.47 15.04
N THR A 50 -16.14 27.52 15.91
CA THR A 50 -17.01 26.37 16.22
C THR A 50 -17.47 26.33 17.67
N GLY A 51 -16.77 26.99 18.59
CA GLY A 51 -16.89 26.76 20.03
C GLY A 51 -16.22 25.47 20.51
N TRP A 52 -15.51 24.76 19.63
CA TRP A 52 -14.80 23.52 19.97
C TRP A 52 -13.63 23.80 20.91
N ARG A 53 -13.47 22.93 21.93
CA ARG A 53 -12.32 22.88 22.83
C ARG A 53 -11.69 21.49 22.78
N ALA A 54 -10.37 21.44 22.63
CA ALA A 54 -9.58 20.20 22.53
C ALA A 54 -9.66 19.25 23.75
N LYS A 55 -10.14 19.73 24.91
CA LYS A 55 -10.20 18.95 26.18
C LYS A 55 -11.58 18.36 26.50
N GLY A 56 -12.32 17.91 25.49
CA GLY A 56 -13.51 17.08 25.67
C GLY A 56 -14.77 17.87 26.02
N GLY A 57 -15.79 17.69 25.18
CA GLY A 57 -17.09 18.36 25.29
C GLY A 57 -17.55 19.08 24.01
N GLY A 58 -16.97 18.75 22.85
CA GLY A 58 -17.24 19.46 21.59
C GLY A 58 -18.31 18.79 20.72
N VAL A 59 -19.22 19.64 20.25
CA VAL A 59 -20.11 19.55 19.07
C VAL A 59 -19.78 18.40 18.08
N VAL A 60 -20.82 17.68 17.62
CA VAL A 60 -20.72 16.64 16.57
C VAL A 60 -19.97 17.20 15.35
N VAL A 61 -19.00 16.47 14.81
CA VAL A 61 -18.12 16.91 13.69
C VAL A 61 -18.92 17.48 12.51
N ALA A 62 -20.09 16.91 12.21
CA ALA A 62 -21.00 17.41 11.17
C ALA A 62 -21.51 18.84 11.45
N GLU A 63 -21.85 19.14 12.70
CA GLU A 63 -22.34 20.46 13.12
C GLU A 63 -21.19 21.48 13.21
N ALA A 64 -20.01 21.07 13.67
CA ALA A 64 -18.81 21.90 13.60
C ALA A 64 -18.45 22.26 12.15
N ARG A 65 -18.49 21.28 11.24
CA ARG A 65 -18.29 21.48 9.79
C ARG A 65 -19.31 22.45 9.20
N ARG A 66 -20.59 22.32 9.59
CA ARG A 66 -21.66 23.22 9.14
C ARG A 66 -21.42 24.67 9.58
N ARG A 67 -21.09 24.89 10.86
CA ARG A 67 -20.77 26.23 11.39
C ARG A 67 -19.55 26.83 10.70
N LEU A 68 -18.51 26.03 10.47
CA LEU A 68 -17.30 26.46 9.77
C LEU A 68 -17.56 26.88 8.33
N SER A 69 -18.29 26.07 7.57
CA SER A 69 -18.65 26.41 6.19
C SER A 69 -19.45 27.72 6.14
N LYS A 70 -20.40 27.91 7.07
CA LYS A 70 -21.13 29.19 7.22
C LYS A 70 -20.18 30.37 7.53
N PHE A 71 -19.27 30.23 8.49
CA PHE A 71 -18.31 31.29 8.85
C PHE A 71 -17.36 31.62 7.70
N ALA A 72 -16.79 30.60 7.05
CA ALA A 72 -15.90 30.77 5.90
C ALA A 72 -16.63 31.46 4.72
N ALA A 73 -17.91 31.14 4.49
CA ALA A 73 -18.73 31.83 3.49
C ALA A 73 -18.94 33.32 3.82
N ARG A 74 -19.07 33.68 5.11
CA ARG A 74 -19.27 35.07 5.55
C ARG A 74 -17.99 35.90 5.53
N VAL A 75 -16.84 35.31 5.84
CA VAL A 75 -15.54 36.00 5.87
C VAL A 75 -14.85 36.00 4.49
N GLY A 76 -15.23 35.08 3.61
CA GLY A 76 -14.58 34.81 2.33
C GLY A 76 -13.64 33.61 2.44
N ARG A 77 -13.97 32.54 1.71
CA ARG A 77 -13.27 31.24 1.79
C ARG A 77 -11.78 31.34 1.56
N ASP A 78 -11.37 32.10 0.55
CA ASP A 78 -9.95 32.23 0.20
C ASP A 78 -9.18 32.92 1.32
N SER A 79 -9.68 34.05 1.82
CA SER A 79 -9.04 34.76 2.94
C SER A 79 -8.95 33.91 4.21
N PHE A 80 -9.95 33.06 4.44
CA PHE A 80 -9.94 32.13 5.55
C PHE A 80 -8.91 31.01 5.34
N ALA A 81 -8.86 30.43 4.13
CA ALA A 81 -7.90 29.40 3.76
C ALA A 81 -6.44 29.91 3.83
N THR A 82 -6.18 31.14 3.36
CA THR A 82 -4.85 31.78 3.44
C THR A 82 -4.39 31.90 4.90
N ALA A 83 -5.31 32.31 5.79
CA ALA A 83 -4.99 32.47 7.21
C ALA A 83 -4.69 31.13 7.88
N ALA A 84 -5.47 30.10 7.58
CA ALA A 84 -5.20 28.74 8.06
C ALA A 84 -3.86 28.22 7.54
N ALA A 85 -3.58 28.35 6.24
CA ALA A 85 -2.31 27.95 5.63
C ALA A 85 -1.11 28.69 6.24
N SER A 86 -1.28 29.98 6.58
CA SER A 86 -0.27 30.81 7.23
C SER A 86 0.02 30.37 8.67
N LEU A 87 -1.00 30.06 9.46
CA LEU A 87 -0.83 29.51 10.81
C LEU A 87 -0.13 28.15 10.78
N VAL A 88 -0.47 27.33 9.78
CA VAL A 88 0.20 26.07 9.49
C VAL A 88 1.67 26.37 9.20
N SER A 89 2.04 27.17 8.20
CA SER A 89 3.46 27.42 7.88
C SER A 89 4.28 27.95 9.07
N MET A 90 3.76 28.92 9.84
CA MET A 90 4.42 29.50 11.02
C MET A 90 4.73 28.47 12.13
N THR A 91 3.91 27.43 12.26
CA THR A 91 4.09 26.38 13.26
C THR A 91 5.12 25.33 12.84
N VAL A 92 5.46 25.19 11.55
CA VAL A 92 6.55 24.28 11.10
C VAL A 92 7.94 24.92 11.24
N SER A 93 8.05 26.24 11.16
CA SER A 93 9.33 26.95 11.26
C SER A 93 9.87 27.12 12.70
N SER A 94 9.09 26.80 13.74
CA SER A 94 9.50 26.98 15.14
C SER A 94 10.01 25.67 15.77
N SER A 95 11.33 25.61 16.00
CA SER A 95 12.08 24.47 16.52
C SER A 95 12.30 24.49 18.05
N SER A 96 11.38 25.06 18.83
CA SER A 96 11.54 25.11 20.29
C SER A 96 11.17 23.76 20.93
N ASP A 97 12.10 23.18 21.70
CA ASP A 97 11.96 21.89 22.41
C ASP A 97 10.71 21.82 23.32
N GLU A 98 10.23 22.95 23.86
CA GLU A 98 9.02 22.99 24.71
C GLU A 98 7.72 22.85 23.91
N LEU A 99 7.68 23.38 22.68
CA LEU A 99 6.56 23.24 21.75
C LEU A 99 6.47 21.82 21.19
N GLU A 100 7.61 21.12 21.04
CA GLU A 100 7.65 19.74 20.57
C GLU A 100 7.02 18.76 21.60
N VAL A 101 7.19 19.01 22.90
CA VAL A 101 6.56 18.21 23.97
C VAL A 101 5.05 18.43 24.03
N VAL A 102 4.58 19.67 23.83
CA VAL A 102 3.13 19.99 23.73
C VAL A 102 2.53 19.40 22.45
N ARG A 103 3.26 19.42 21.32
CA ARG A 103 2.87 18.78 20.05
C ARG A 103 2.75 17.26 20.16
N ARG A 104 3.66 16.58 20.87
CA ARG A 104 3.59 15.12 21.12
C ARG A 104 2.36 14.72 21.95
N LEU A 105 1.92 15.57 22.88
CA LEU A 105 0.65 15.39 23.61
C LEU A 105 -0.58 15.81 22.78
N GLY A 106 -0.38 16.45 21.62
CA GLY A 106 -1.38 17.06 20.73
C GLY A 106 -1.63 16.33 19.41
N ALA A 107 -1.23 15.06 19.25
CA ALA A 107 -1.59 14.29 18.06
C ALA A 107 -3.11 14.28 17.79
N THR A 108 -3.93 14.42 18.84
CA THR A 108 -5.38 14.62 18.71
C THR A 108 -5.76 16.00 18.18
N SER A 109 -5.10 17.08 18.59
CA SER A 109 -5.38 18.41 18.04
C SER A 109 -5.05 18.45 16.55
N CYS A 110 -3.96 17.81 16.11
CA CYS A 110 -3.63 17.77 14.68
C CYS A 110 -4.67 17.01 13.83
N VAL A 111 -5.27 15.93 14.36
CA VAL A 111 -6.40 15.25 13.70
C VAL A 111 -7.60 16.19 13.60
N GLU A 112 -7.95 16.84 14.70
CA GLU A 112 -9.08 17.76 14.82
C GLU A 112 -8.92 18.99 13.92
N GLU A 113 -7.70 19.54 13.85
CA GLU A 113 -7.24 20.57 12.92
C GLU A 113 -7.32 20.13 11.46
N THR A 114 -7.01 18.87 11.16
CA THR A 114 -7.17 18.31 9.80
C THR A 114 -8.65 18.23 9.42
N TRP A 115 -9.53 17.79 10.32
CA TRP A 115 -10.99 17.82 10.12
C TRP A 115 -11.52 19.23 9.90
N PHE A 116 -10.95 20.21 10.59
CA PHE A 116 -11.26 21.61 10.40
C PHE A 116 -10.77 22.14 9.05
N ALA A 117 -9.54 21.84 8.65
CA ALA A 117 -9.04 22.21 7.33
C ALA A 117 -9.87 21.55 6.22
N LEU A 118 -10.34 20.32 6.42
CA LEU A 118 -11.27 19.64 5.51
C LEU A 118 -12.64 20.34 5.43
N ALA A 119 -13.15 20.85 6.55
CA ALA A 119 -14.38 21.64 6.56
C ALA A 119 -14.23 22.96 5.79
N LEU A 120 -13.03 23.55 5.77
CA LEU A 120 -12.72 24.80 5.08
C LEU A 120 -12.37 24.62 3.61
N ALA A 121 -11.66 23.55 3.28
CA ALA A 121 -11.37 23.14 1.92
C ALA A 121 -12.59 22.49 1.25
N GLY A 122 -13.58 22.07 2.03
CA GLY A 122 -14.76 21.39 1.52
C GLY A 122 -15.59 22.26 0.58
N SER A 123 -16.00 21.66 -0.54
CA SER A 123 -17.16 22.13 -1.30
C SER A 123 -18.37 22.17 -0.38
N ASP A 124 -19.06 23.31 -0.33
CA ASP A 124 -20.46 23.29 0.11
C ASP A 124 -21.23 22.26 -0.73
N ALA A 125 -22.38 21.80 -0.23
CA ALA A 125 -23.35 21.04 -1.01
C ALA A 125 -23.76 21.71 -2.35
N ALA A 126 -23.32 22.97 -2.58
CA ALA A 126 -23.47 23.75 -3.80
C ALA A 126 -22.43 23.46 -4.92
N GLY A 127 -21.49 22.52 -4.74
CA GLY A 127 -20.60 22.06 -5.82
C GLY A 127 -19.45 23.01 -6.20
N VAL A 128 -18.87 23.71 -5.24
CA VAL A 128 -17.70 24.59 -5.45
C VAL A 128 -16.42 23.83 -5.09
N ASP A 129 -15.52 23.62 -6.05
CA ASP A 129 -14.25 22.93 -5.81
C ASP A 129 -13.42 23.61 -4.69
N PRO A 130 -12.68 22.83 -3.88
CA PRO A 130 -11.74 23.35 -2.88
C PRO A 130 -10.77 24.40 -3.44
N SER A 131 -10.49 25.45 -2.65
CA SER A 131 -9.43 26.41 -2.99
C SER A 131 -8.04 25.76 -2.87
N GLU A 132 -7.09 26.23 -3.68
CA GLU A 132 -5.72 25.69 -3.73
C GLU A 132 -4.98 25.84 -2.39
N GLU A 133 -5.18 26.97 -1.70
CA GLU A 133 -4.63 27.22 -0.37
C GLU A 133 -5.23 26.30 0.69
N GLY A 134 -6.54 26.03 0.60
CA GLY A 134 -7.22 25.11 1.51
C GLY A 134 -6.72 23.68 1.34
N VAL A 135 -6.52 23.25 0.10
CA VAL A 135 -5.95 21.95 -0.26
C VAL A 135 -4.54 21.78 0.32
N ARG A 136 -3.67 22.80 0.18
CA ARG A 136 -2.33 22.78 0.76
C ARG A 136 -2.34 22.77 2.29
N ALA A 137 -3.25 23.50 2.92
CA ALA A 137 -3.39 23.49 4.38
C ALA A 137 -3.78 22.09 4.90
N VAL A 138 -4.74 21.43 4.25
CA VAL A 138 -5.13 20.04 4.59
C VAL A 138 -3.95 19.09 4.42
N ALA A 139 -3.21 19.20 3.31
CA ALA A 139 -2.02 18.40 3.04
C ALA A 139 -0.94 18.60 4.12
N GLY A 140 -0.62 19.85 4.45
CA GLY A 140 0.38 20.17 5.47
C GLY A 140 0.03 19.64 6.86
N LEU A 141 -1.23 19.77 7.27
CA LEU A 141 -1.71 19.27 8.57
C LEU A 141 -1.71 17.75 8.63
N TYR A 142 -2.23 17.08 7.61
CA TYR A 142 -2.19 15.61 7.56
C TYR A 142 -0.75 15.08 7.53
N TRP A 143 0.14 15.75 6.79
CA TRP A 143 1.55 15.35 6.72
C TRP A 143 2.27 15.50 8.07
N ARG A 144 1.94 16.53 8.85
CA ARG A 144 2.44 16.67 10.24
C ARG A 144 1.92 15.57 11.14
N LEU A 145 0.63 15.27 11.05
CA LEU A 145 0.03 14.16 11.78
C LEU A 145 0.81 12.87 11.53
N LEU A 146 1.23 12.62 10.28
CA LEU A 146 2.09 11.48 9.97
C LEU A 146 3.47 11.53 10.66
N LYS A 147 4.15 12.69 10.64
CA LYS A 147 5.46 12.88 11.28
C LYS A 147 5.45 12.58 12.78
N ASP A 148 4.46 13.09 13.50
CA ASP A 148 4.40 12.98 14.96
C ASP A 148 4.20 11.55 15.48
N ALA A 149 3.74 10.60 14.65
CA ALA A 149 3.75 9.17 15.01
C ALA A 149 5.12 8.50 14.87
N GLY A 150 5.95 8.99 13.95
CA GLY A 150 7.21 8.32 13.60
C GLY A 150 8.26 8.38 14.70
N GLY A 151 8.05 9.20 15.74
CA GLY A 151 8.99 9.43 16.83
C GLY A 151 9.09 8.32 17.88
N ASP A 152 8.23 7.30 17.85
CA ASP A 152 8.15 6.28 18.92
C ASP A 152 8.63 4.87 18.51
N SER A 153 9.16 4.67 17.30
CA SER A 153 9.65 3.35 16.86
C SER A 153 11.07 3.03 17.33
N GLY A 154 11.41 3.40 18.57
CA GLY A 154 12.79 3.43 19.06
C GLY A 154 12.99 2.95 20.49
N ARG A 155 12.09 2.12 21.07
CA ARG A 155 12.35 1.28 22.26
C ARG A 155 11.10 0.46 22.60
N GLY A 156 11.21 -0.86 22.65
CA GLY A 156 10.16 -1.68 23.28
C GLY A 156 10.01 -3.08 22.70
N GLY A 157 11.03 -3.92 22.85
CA GLY A 157 10.76 -5.33 23.14
C GLY A 157 10.70 -5.46 24.66
N ASP A 158 9.53 -5.77 25.22
CA ASP A 158 9.34 -6.85 26.20
C ASP A 158 7.85 -7.00 26.54
N SER A 159 7.55 -8.21 26.96
CA SER A 159 6.32 -8.94 27.27
C SER A 159 5.32 -8.33 28.27
N GLY A 160 4.15 -8.98 28.26
CA GLY A 160 2.91 -8.62 28.96
C GLY A 160 2.99 -8.31 30.45
N ARG A 161 2.17 -7.34 30.86
CA ARG A 161 1.39 -7.40 32.11
C ARG A 161 0.23 -6.41 32.03
N VAL A 162 -0.99 -6.95 32.11
CA VAL A 162 -2.21 -6.20 32.37
C VAL A 162 -2.12 -5.61 33.77
N GLY A 163 -2.24 -4.29 33.88
CA GLY A 163 -2.34 -3.57 35.13
C GLY A 163 -3.26 -2.36 34.95
N GLU A 164 -4.49 -2.46 35.45
CA GLU A 164 -5.42 -1.35 35.60
C GLU A 164 -4.83 -0.27 36.51
N ARG A 165 -4.71 0.96 36.00
CA ARG A 165 -4.85 2.20 36.79
C ARG A 165 -5.49 3.28 35.93
N GLY A 166 -6.56 3.86 36.48
CA GLY A 166 -7.34 4.93 35.86
C GLY A 166 -6.56 6.22 35.64
N GLY A 167 -6.72 6.76 34.44
CA GLY A 167 -6.26 8.04 33.94
C GLY A 167 -6.47 8.02 32.43
N GLY A 168 -7.37 8.85 31.91
CA GLY A 168 -7.79 8.85 30.50
C GLY A 168 -6.68 9.28 29.52
N GLY A 169 -5.68 8.43 29.35
CA GLY A 169 -4.63 8.55 28.35
C GLY A 169 -5.03 7.82 27.08
N ILE A 170 -4.88 8.49 25.93
CA ILE A 170 -5.18 7.97 24.60
C ILE A 170 -4.15 6.90 24.22
N THR A 171 -4.61 5.73 23.77
CA THR A 171 -3.73 4.62 23.39
C THR A 171 -3.18 4.80 21.96
N PRO A 172 -2.01 4.23 21.61
CA PRO A 172 -1.49 4.26 20.23
C PRO A 172 -2.46 3.71 19.17
N SER A 173 -3.34 2.77 19.54
CA SER A 173 -4.42 2.25 18.69
C SER A 173 -5.49 3.29 18.34
N ASP A 174 -5.78 4.22 19.26
CA ASP A 174 -6.76 5.29 19.03
C ASP A 174 -6.23 6.30 18.00
N VAL A 175 -4.92 6.56 18.00
CA VAL A 175 -4.26 7.45 17.05
C VAL A 175 -4.29 6.85 15.63
N GLY A 176 -4.03 5.56 15.49
CA GLY A 176 -4.13 4.85 14.20
C GLY A 176 -5.55 4.88 13.64
N THR A 177 -6.55 4.62 14.49
CA THR A 177 -7.98 4.62 14.10
C THR A 177 -8.43 6.02 13.65
N ARG A 178 -8.03 7.06 14.39
CA ARG A 178 -8.34 8.45 14.05
C ARG A 178 -7.66 8.94 12.76
N ARG A 179 -6.45 8.46 12.45
CA ARG A 179 -5.77 8.72 11.17
C ARG A 179 -6.47 8.09 9.98
N LEU A 180 -6.98 6.88 10.15
CA LEU A 180 -7.75 6.23 9.11
C LEU A 180 -9.07 6.98 8.88
N ALA A 181 -9.70 7.45 9.95
CA ALA A 181 -10.90 8.29 9.86
C ALA A 181 -10.63 9.62 9.14
N SER A 182 -9.52 10.32 9.45
CA SER A 182 -9.16 11.56 8.74
C SER A 182 -8.78 11.29 7.29
N LEU A 183 -8.06 10.20 6.99
CA LEU A 183 -7.76 9.80 5.63
C LEU A 183 -9.03 9.48 4.83
N GLY A 184 -9.97 8.76 5.42
CA GLY A 184 -11.29 8.52 4.83
C GLY A 184 -12.02 9.83 4.54
N ALA A 185 -12.01 10.77 5.49
CA ALA A 185 -12.60 12.09 5.30
C ALA A 185 -11.98 12.87 4.14
N VAL A 186 -10.65 12.82 3.98
CA VAL A 186 -9.95 13.41 2.83
C VAL A 186 -10.35 12.71 1.53
N ALA A 187 -10.33 11.38 1.52
CA ALA A 187 -10.58 10.56 0.33
C ALA A 187 -11.99 10.77 -0.24
N PHE A 188 -13.00 10.88 0.64
CA PHE A 188 -14.40 11.04 0.27
C PHE A 188 -14.88 12.50 0.31
N ALA A 189 -14.01 13.47 0.60
CA ALA A 189 -14.37 14.88 0.52
C ALA A 189 -14.64 15.27 -0.94
N PRO A 190 -15.84 15.80 -1.28
CA PRO A 190 -16.19 16.17 -2.64
C PRO A 190 -15.19 17.18 -3.22
N GLY A 191 -14.66 16.89 -4.42
CA GLY A 191 -13.72 17.76 -5.15
C GLY A 191 -12.29 17.76 -4.60
N LEU A 192 -12.03 17.27 -3.38
CA LEU A 192 -10.71 17.40 -2.74
C LEU A 192 -9.60 16.63 -3.45
N ALA A 193 -9.82 15.35 -3.75
CA ALA A 193 -8.87 14.55 -4.50
C ALA A 193 -8.56 15.18 -5.88
N LYS A 194 -9.59 15.74 -6.53
CA LYS A 194 -9.47 16.38 -7.84
C LYS A 194 -8.68 17.69 -7.78
N SER A 195 -8.95 18.55 -6.79
CA SER A 195 -8.20 19.79 -6.58
C SER A 195 -6.75 19.53 -6.14
N LEU A 196 -6.51 18.52 -5.29
CA LEU A 196 -5.16 18.04 -4.96
C LEU A 196 -4.39 17.66 -6.23
N TRP A 197 -5.00 16.84 -7.08
CA TRP A 197 -4.35 16.41 -8.32
C TRP A 197 -4.10 17.58 -9.27
N ARG A 198 -5.07 18.48 -9.48
CA ARG A 198 -4.90 19.65 -10.36
C ARG A 198 -3.75 20.55 -9.90
N SER A 199 -3.65 20.83 -8.60
CA SER A 199 -2.55 21.62 -8.04
C SER A 199 -1.20 20.94 -8.26
N LEU A 200 -1.12 19.63 -8.01
CA LEU A 200 0.09 18.83 -8.24
C LEU A 200 0.46 18.70 -9.72
N ALA A 201 -0.53 18.55 -10.61
CA ALA A 201 -0.29 18.42 -12.03
C ALA A 201 0.28 19.72 -12.62
N ALA A 202 -0.18 20.87 -12.12
CA ALA A 202 0.35 22.18 -12.45
C ALA A 202 1.79 22.39 -11.92
N SER A 203 2.11 21.93 -10.71
CA SER A 203 3.44 22.09 -10.12
C SER A 203 4.49 21.09 -10.61
N LEU A 204 4.10 19.85 -10.96
CA LEU A 204 4.98 18.76 -11.41
C LEU A 204 5.03 18.56 -12.95
N PRO A 205 4.71 19.61 -13.74
CA PRO A 205 4.26 19.55 -15.14
C PRO A 205 3.75 18.18 -15.63
N ALA A 206 2.82 17.58 -14.90
CA ALA A 206 2.30 16.26 -15.24
C ALA A 206 1.21 16.39 -16.32
N SER A 207 1.10 15.40 -17.20
CA SER A 207 0.00 15.37 -18.17
C SER A 207 -1.32 15.17 -17.44
N GLU A 208 -2.20 16.19 -17.48
CA GLU A 208 -3.52 16.13 -16.84
C GLU A 208 -4.39 15.02 -17.39
N THR A 209 -4.31 14.75 -18.71
CA THR A 209 -5.01 13.64 -19.36
C THR A 209 -4.10 12.97 -20.38
N LEU A 210 -4.21 11.64 -20.49
CA LEU A 210 -3.57 10.87 -21.54
C LEU A 210 -4.64 10.14 -22.38
N PRO A 211 -4.46 9.91 -23.69
CA PRO A 211 -5.39 9.15 -24.56
C PRO A 211 -5.05 7.66 -24.65
N MET A 212 -6.04 6.79 -24.89
CA MET A 212 -5.85 5.33 -24.90
C MET A 212 -5.34 4.95 -26.28
N ALA A 213 -4.14 5.44 -26.61
CA ALA A 213 -3.55 5.31 -27.94
C ALA A 213 -2.51 4.19 -27.92
N VAL A 214 -2.80 3.11 -28.64
CA VAL A 214 -1.87 2.00 -28.86
C VAL A 214 -1.03 2.23 -30.15
N ALA A 215 -1.52 3.06 -31.10
CA ALA A 215 -0.81 3.54 -32.30
C ALA A 215 -1.39 4.90 -32.80
N GLY A 216 -0.60 5.73 -33.52
CA GLY A 216 -1.00 7.05 -34.07
C GLY A 216 -0.27 8.28 -33.51
N PRO A 217 -0.55 9.53 -33.98
CA PRO A 217 -0.01 10.76 -33.40
C PRO A 217 -0.55 10.92 -31.97
N GLY A 218 0.27 10.53 -30.98
CA GLY A 218 -0.14 10.36 -29.59
C GLY A 218 0.25 8.99 -29.01
N ALA A 219 0.37 7.96 -29.83
CA ALA A 219 1.02 6.69 -29.48
C ALA A 219 2.55 6.71 -29.68
N GLY A 220 3.09 7.93 -29.83
CA GLY A 220 4.49 8.23 -30.07
C GLY A 220 4.96 9.49 -29.33
N VAL A 221 4.22 9.98 -28.33
CA VAL A 221 4.88 10.77 -27.29
C VAL A 221 5.67 9.73 -26.50
N GLY A 222 6.91 9.51 -26.94
CA GLY A 222 7.80 8.44 -26.54
C GLY A 222 8.26 8.51 -25.09
N VAL A 223 7.37 8.83 -24.18
CA VAL A 223 7.48 8.43 -22.80
C VAL A 223 6.09 8.46 -22.17
N TRP A 224 5.56 7.30 -21.77
CA TRP A 224 4.61 7.19 -20.65
C TRP A 224 5.30 7.60 -19.32
N THR A 225 6.23 8.55 -19.41
CA THR A 225 6.87 9.21 -18.28
C THR A 225 6.43 10.63 -18.19
N SER A 226 6.38 11.12 -16.96
CA SER A 226 6.58 12.54 -16.73
C SER A 226 8.05 12.93 -16.99
N PRO A 227 8.37 13.72 -18.03
CA PRO A 227 9.73 14.20 -18.25
C PRO A 227 10.25 15.10 -17.12
N ALA A 228 9.33 15.65 -16.31
CA ALA A 228 9.65 16.49 -15.16
C ALA A 228 10.09 15.69 -13.91
N LEU A 229 10.00 14.35 -13.93
CA LEU A 229 10.29 13.48 -12.78
C LEU A 229 11.42 12.46 -13.08
N LEU A 230 12.39 12.83 -13.93
CA LEU A 230 13.46 11.93 -14.35
C LEU A 230 14.43 11.55 -13.22
N ASN A 231 14.58 12.39 -12.19
CA ASN A 231 15.34 12.08 -10.97
C ASN A 231 14.44 11.54 -9.84
N GLY A 232 13.19 11.17 -10.16
CA GLY A 232 12.22 10.65 -9.20
C GLY A 232 11.80 11.71 -8.19
N LEU A 233 11.74 11.33 -6.91
CA LEU A 233 11.30 12.22 -5.83
C LEU A 233 12.23 13.43 -5.60
N ASN A 234 13.44 13.44 -6.14
CA ASN A 234 14.34 14.60 -6.02
C ASN A 234 13.85 15.80 -6.83
N ASP A 235 13.03 15.59 -7.85
CA ASP A 235 12.45 16.68 -8.65
C ASP A 235 11.20 17.29 -7.97
N VAL A 236 10.73 16.70 -6.85
CA VAL A 236 9.57 17.18 -6.09
C VAL A 236 10.02 18.15 -4.99
N SER A 237 9.42 19.35 -5.02
CA SER A 237 9.65 20.41 -4.02
C SER A 237 9.19 19.97 -2.62
N ASP A 238 9.75 20.57 -1.57
CA ASP A 238 9.32 20.28 -0.19
C ASP A 238 7.87 20.72 0.07
N GLU A 239 7.39 21.73 -0.67
CA GLU A 239 6.01 22.21 -0.61
C GLU A 239 5.01 21.21 -1.21
N ASP A 240 5.37 20.59 -2.34
CA ASP A 240 4.52 19.59 -3.02
C ASP A 240 4.57 18.22 -2.37
N LEU A 241 5.60 17.93 -1.55
CA LEU A 241 5.81 16.62 -0.94
C LEU A 241 4.62 16.17 -0.08
N ALA A 242 4.10 17.10 0.73
CA ALA A 242 2.93 16.85 1.59
C ALA A 242 1.66 16.62 0.77
N ALA A 243 1.44 17.43 -0.27
CA ALA A 243 0.29 17.30 -1.16
C ALA A 243 0.33 16.00 -1.96
N LEU A 244 1.50 15.62 -2.49
CA LEU A 244 1.72 14.37 -3.20
C LEU A 244 1.47 13.16 -2.30
N GLY A 245 2.00 13.20 -1.08
CA GLY A 245 1.82 12.13 -0.10
C GLY A 245 0.36 11.97 0.33
N LEU A 246 -0.32 13.08 0.66
CA LEU A 246 -1.74 13.06 1.00
C LEU A 246 -2.59 12.56 -0.17
N PHE A 247 -2.39 13.11 -1.36
CA PHE A 247 -3.11 12.71 -2.56
C PHE A 247 -2.94 11.21 -2.82
N SER A 248 -1.72 10.70 -2.73
CA SER A 248 -1.43 9.29 -2.98
C SER A 248 -2.14 8.38 -1.99
N LEU A 249 -2.10 8.70 -0.68
CA LEU A 249 -2.80 7.90 0.33
C LEU A 249 -4.32 8.01 0.19
N ALA A 250 -4.85 9.22 -0.01
CA ALA A 250 -6.29 9.46 -0.10
C ALA A 250 -6.87 8.77 -1.34
N TYR A 251 -6.19 8.88 -2.49
CA TYR A 251 -6.67 8.24 -3.71
C TYR A 251 -6.49 6.73 -3.66
N ALA A 252 -5.39 6.20 -3.10
CA ALA A 252 -5.25 4.76 -2.86
C ALA A 252 -6.38 4.21 -1.97
N HIS A 253 -6.76 4.95 -0.93
CA HIS A 253 -7.87 4.58 -0.05
C HIS A 253 -9.22 4.63 -0.77
N LEU A 254 -9.46 5.67 -1.57
CA LEU A 254 -10.66 5.81 -2.39
C LEU A 254 -10.80 4.62 -3.37
N LEU A 255 -9.71 4.21 -4.02
CA LEU A 255 -9.69 3.08 -4.95
C LEU A 255 -9.96 1.72 -4.30
N LEU A 256 -9.93 1.59 -2.97
CA LEU A 256 -10.34 0.36 -2.29
C LEU A 256 -11.86 0.23 -2.18
N VAL A 257 -12.56 1.36 -2.15
CA VAL A 257 -14.00 1.46 -1.86
C VAL A 257 -14.83 1.73 -3.11
N LEU A 258 -14.31 2.52 -4.05
CA LEU A 258 -14.98 2.75 -5.34
C LEU A 258 -15.34 1.41 -5.99
N ASP A 259 -16.56 1.28 -6.50
CA ASP A 259 -16.92 0.11 -7.28
C ASP A 259 -16.48 0.27 -8.76
N ASP A 260 -16.55 -0.81 -9.52
CA ASP A 260 -16.21 -0.80 -10.94
C ASP A 260 -17.10 0.16 -11.77
N ASP A 261 -18.38 0.32 -11.40
CA ASP A 261 -19.29 1.21 -12.11
C ASP A 261 -18.86 2.67 -11.92
N GLU A 262 -18.49 3.07 -10.71
CA GLU A 262 -18.01 4.41 -10.41
C GLU A 262 -16.68 4.72 -11.12
N PHE A 263 -15.77 3.75 -11.15
CA PHE A 263 -14.43 3.94 -11.70
C PHE A 263 -14.40 3.86 -13.24
N PHE A 264 -15.04 2.86 -13.85
CA PHE A 264 -14.97 2.61 -15.29
C PHE A 264 -16.12 3.26 -16.08
N VAL A 265 -17.34 3.28 -15.51
CA VAL A 265 -18.54 3.75 -16.21
C VAL A 265 -18.80 5.21 -15.92
N ALA A 266 -18.98 5.58 -14.64
CA ALA A 266 -19.21 6.97 -14.24
C ALA A 266 -17.95 7.82 -14.29
N GLN A 267 -16.77 7.18 -14.20
CA GLN A 267 -15.45 7.79 -14.18
C GLN A 267 -15.33 8.92 -13.15
N ARG A 268 -15.67 8.60 -11.90
CA ARG A 268 -15.58 9.50 -10.75
C ARG A 268 -14.52 9.01 -9.76
N PRO A 269 -13.74 9.91 -9.16
CA PRO A 269 -13.71 11.36 -9.40
C PRO A 269 -12.94 11.77 -10.68
N PHE A 270 -12.22 10.83 -11.30
CA PHE A 270 -11.34 11.06 -12.45
C PHE A 270 -11.79 10.28 -13.69
N THR A 271 -11.70 10.93 -14.85
CA THR A 271 -11.82 10.29 -16.16
C THR A 271 -10.71 9.25 -16.37
N LEU A 272 -10.94 8.24 -17.21
CA LEU A 272 -9.90 7.25 -17.53
C LEU A 272 -8.63 7.91 -18.11
N GLY A 273 -8.77 9.08 -18.75
CA GLY A 273 -7.64 9.87 -19.24
C GLY A 273 -6.82 10.51 -18.12
N GLU A 274 -7.49 11.12 -17.14
CA GLU A 274 -6.85 11.67 -15.93
C GLU A 274 -6.18 10.55 -15.13
N GLN A 275 -6.84 9.41 -14.95
CA GLN A 275 -6.29 8.25 -14.26
C GLN A 275 -5.00 7.74 -14.88
N ARG A 276 -4.90 7.74 -16.22
CA ARG A 276 -3.66 7.39 -16.91
C ARG A 276 -2.57 8.44 -16.72
N GLY A 277 -2.91 9.73 -16.70
CA GLY A 277 -1.98 10.80 -16.35
C GLY A 277 -1.39 10.62 -14.95
N ILE A 278 -2.25 10.32 -13.97
CA ILE A 278 -1.86 9.98 -12.59
C ILE A 278 -0.96 8.76 -12.58
N ALA A 279 -1.36 7.67 -13.23
CA ALA A 279 -0.60 6.42 -13.26
C ALA A 279 0.80 6.62 -13.89
N ALA A 280 0.90 7.34 -15.00
CA ALA A 280 2.19 7.64 -15.64
C ALA A 280 3.11 8.48 -14.73
N CYS A 281 2.54 9.49 -14.06
CA CYS A 281 3.27 10.34 -13.11
C CYS A 281 3.82 9.52 -11.94
N VAL A 282 2.95 8.79 -11.24
CA VAL A 282 3.32 8.00 -10.05
C VAL A 282 4.25 6.85 -10.42
N ASN A 283 4.02 6.17 -11.55
CA ASN A 283 4.91 5.09 -12.01
C ASN A 283 6.32 5.63 -12.29
N THR A 284 6.42 6.76 -12.99
CA THR A 284 7.71 7.42 -13.25
C THR A 284 8.42 7.78 -11.97
N LEU A 285 7.70 8.46 -11.05
CA LEU A 285 8.23 8.90 -9.77
C LEU A 285 8.83 7.73 -8.99
N VAL A 286 8.05 6.66 -8.79
CA VAL A 286 8.47 5.49 -8.00
C VAL A 286 9.63 4.79 -8.68
N VAL A 287 9.52 4.48 -9.97
CA VAL A 287 10.56 3.73 -10.69
C VAL A 287 11.87 4.51 -10.76
N ARG A 288 11.84 5.81 -11.07
CA ARG A 288 13.06 6.66 -11.12
C ARG A 288 13.68 6.86 -9.74
N THR A 289 12.87 6.91 -8.68
CA THR A 289 13.38 6.97 -7.31
C THR A 289 14.17 5.71 -6.96
N HIS A 290 13.73 4.53 -7.41
CA HIS A 290 14.46 3.28 -7.17
C HIS A 290 15.65 3.06 -8.09
N LEU A 291 15.56 3.43 -9.38
CA LEU A 291 16.67 3.29 -10.34
C LEU A 291 17.84 4.22 -10.02
N GLY A 292 17.60 5.28 -9.25
CA GLY A 292 18.58 6.34 -8.99
C GLY A 292 18.78 7.24 -10.21
N SER A 293 19.17 8.48 -9.96
CA SER A 293 19.57 9.42 -11.02
C SER A 293 20.67 8.76 -11.87
N GLY A 294 20.31 8.42 -13.11
CA GLY A 294 21.23 7.90 -14.10
C GLY A 294 22.13 9.02 -14.58
N GLU A 295 23.44 8.75 -14.58
CA GLU A 295 24.50 9.57 -15.17
C GLU A 295 24.93 10.80 -14.34
N ASP A 296 26.24 11.03 -14.33
CA ASP A 296 27.00 12.11 -13.68
C ASP A 296 27.20 12.12 -12.14
N ASN A 297 27.79 11.07 -11.56
CA ASN A 297 28.62 11.30 -10.38
C ASN A 297 29.92 10.48 -10.37
N LYS A 298 30.99 11.09 -10.90
CA LYS A 298 32.37 10.58 -10.81
C LYS A 298 32.95 10.62 -9.38
N ASN A 299 32.21 11.09 -8.37
CA ASN A 299 32.69 11.12 -6.98
C ASN A 299 32.21 9.90 -6.17
N LYS A 300 33.07 8.88 -6.12
CA LYS A 300 32.89 7.65 -5.34
C LYS A 300 32.94 7.81 -3.80
N ASN A 301 33.12 9.03 -3.28
CA ASN A 301 33.42 9.25 -1.87
C ASN A 301 32.27 9.77 -1.00
N ASN A 302 31.10 10.11 -1.57
CA ASN A 302 29.91 10.39 -0.76
C ASN A 302 28.98 9.18 -0.80
N ARG A 303 28.98 8.37 0.27
CA ARG A 303 27.83 7.52 0.61
C ARG A 303 26.60 8.43 0.53
N LYS A 304 25.73 8.24 -0.47
CA LYS A 304 24.46 8.97 -0.57
C LYS A 304 23.76 8.80 0.78
N GLN A 305 23.54 9.90 1.49
CA GLN A 305 22.76 9.86 2.73
C GLN A 305 21.41 9.18 2.43
N PRO A 306 20.89 8.38 3.36
CA PRO A 306 19.57 7.81 3.19
C PRO A 306 18.57 8.94 2.93
N PRO A 307 17.59 8.75 2.04
CA PRO A 307 16.57 9.77 1.79
C PRO A 307 15.92 10.18 3.12
N ASP A 308 15.70 11.48 3.27
CA ASP A 308 14.99 12.10 4.38
C ASP A 308 13.76 11.23 4.78
N PRO A 309 13.54 10.92 6.08
CA PRO A 309 12.34 10.22 6.54
C PRO A 309 11.03 10.70 5.91
N GLU A 310 10.90 11.99 5.63
CA GLU A 310 9.71 12.56 4.99
C GLU A 310 9.57 12.09 3.55
N ARG A 311 10.66 12.19 2.78
CA ARG A 311 10.72 11.73 1.40
C ARG A 311 10.46 10.23 1.32
N ARG A 312 10.98 9.43 2.25
CA ARG A 312 10.67 7.99 2.34
C ARG A 312 9.18 7.71 2.56
N THR A 313 8.52 8.52 3.36
CA THR A 313 7.07 8.40 3.61
C THR A 313 6.27 8.75 2.36
N ALA A 314 6.67 9.78 1.61
CA ALA A 314 6.07 10.13 0.33
C ALA A 314 6.24 9.04 -0.74
N VAL A 315 7.41 8.41 -0.82
CA VAL A 315 7.60 7.24 -1.72
C VAL A 315 6.62 6.13 -1.35
N ARG A 316 6.51 5.76 -0.06
CA ARG A 316 5.58 4.71 0.38
C ARG A 316 4.13 5.02 0.05
N ALA A 317 3.72 6.27 0.21
CA ALA A 317 2.40 6.76 -0.19
C ALA A 317 2.18 6.60 -1.71
N ALA A 318 3.14 7.05 -2.53
CA ALA A 318 3.09 6.92 -3.98
C ALA A 318 3.05 5.44 -4.42
N VAL A 319 3.82 4.56 -3.77
CA VAL A 319 3.81 3.11 -4.00
C VAL A 319 2.44 2.50 -3.71
N ALA A 320 1.78 2.94 -2.62
CA ALA A 320 0.43 2.48 -2.29
C ALA A 320 -0.58 2.85 -3.39
N LEU A 321 -0.52 4.09 -3.89
CA LEU A 321 -1.34 4.53 -5.02
C LEU A 321 -1.04 3.74 -6.30
N LEU A 322 0.25 3.54 -6.60
CA LEU A 322 0.67 2.80 -7.79
C LEU A 322 0.12 1.36 -7.78
N LYS A 323 0.23 0.67 -6.64
CA LYS A 323 -0.32 -0.68 -6.45
C LYS A 323 -1.84 -0.70 -6.58
N ALA A 324 -2.54 0.31 -6.04
CA ALA A 324 -3.99 0.42 -6.15
C ALA A 324 -4.44 0.61 -7.62
N LEU A 325 -3.80 1.50 -8.36
CA LEU A 325 -4.09 1.73 -9.78
C LEU A 325 -3.78 0.49 -10.64
N GLN A 326 -2.66 -0.19 -10.37
CA GLN A 326 -2.30 -1.43 -11.06
C GLN A 326 -3.28 -2.57 -10.75
N THR A 327 -3.81 -2.62 -9.52
CA THR A 327 -4.86 -3.59 -9.14
C THR A 327 -6.16 -3.35 -9.91
N ARG A 328 -6.51 -2.08 -10.15
CA ARG A 328 -7.66 -1.71 -10.99
C ARG A 328 -7.45 -2.08 -12.46
N ASP A 329 -6.28 -1.78 -13.01
CA ASP A 329 -5.97 -2.10 -14.41
C ASP A 329 -5.91 -3.61 -14.68
N ALA A 330 -5.37 -4.39 -13.73
CA ALA A 330 -5.34 -5.84 -13.81
C ALA A 330 -6.74 -6.48 -13.81
N ARG A 331 -7.75 -5.76 -13.29
CA ARG A 331 -9.14 -6.19 -13.25
C ARG A 331 -9.86 -5.87 -14.55
N SER A 332 -9.77 -4.62 -15.00
CA SER A 332 -10.25 -4.17 -16.30
C SER A 332 -9.29 -3.13 -16.84
N ALA A 333 -8.70 -3.42 -17.99
CA ALA A 333 -7.62 -2.63 -18.55
C ALA A 333 -8.12 -1.22 -18.93
N PHE A 334 -7.50 -0.20 -18.35
CA PHE A 334 -7.71 1.21 -18.71
C PHE A 334 -6.43 1.89 -19.17
N ALA A 335 -5.27 1.26 -18.99
CA ALA A 335 -3.96 1.73 -19.41
C ALA A 335 -3.31 0.77 -20.42
N PRO A 336 -2.49 1.28 -21.37
CA PRO A 336 -1.73 0.42 -22.26
C PRO A 336 -0.61 -0.28 -21.49
N PRO A 337 -0.22 -1.52 -21.85
CA PRO A 337 0.82 -2.27 -21.14
C PRO A 337 2.16 -1.53 -20.99
N GLY A 338 2.50 -0.69 -21.98
CA GLY A 338 3.72 0.11 -21.98
C GLY A 338 3.76 1.24 -20.92
N LEU A 339 2.61 1.61 -20.32
CA LEU A 339 2.56 2.58 -19.23
C LEU A 339 3.15 2.01 -17.94
N TRP A 340 2.89 0.73 -17.68
CA TRP A 340 3.26 0.06 -16.43
C TRP A 340 4.71 -0.38 -16.41
N LEU A 341 5.26 -0.77 -17.56
CA LEU A 341 6.65 -1.15 -17.69
C LEU A 341 7.57 0.05 -17.36
N ALA A 342 8.71 -0.23 -16.71
CA ALA A 342 9.69 0.77 -16.31
C ALA A 342 10.01 1.66 -17.51
N PRO A 343 10.07 2.98 -17.31
CA PRO A 343 10.00 3.88 -18.42
C PRO A 343 11.17 3.76 -19.40
N ALA A 344 10.79 3.59 -20.67
CA ALA A 344 11.68 3.43 -21.81
C ALA A 344 12.39 4.75 -22.17
N ARG A 345 13.50 5.04 -21.48
CA ARG A 345 14.70 5.57 -22.14
C ARG A 345 15.95 4.97 -21.48
N GLY A 346 16.57 4.02 -22.18
CA GLY A 346 17.97 3.62 -22.00
C GLY A 346 18.35 2.84 -20.73
N SER A 347 17.55 2.85 -19.66
CA SER A 347 17.88 2.13 -18.43
C SER A 347 17.48 0.65 -18.51
N LYS A 348 18.47 -0.23 -18.64
CA LYS A 348 18.27 -1.68 -18.47
C LYS A 348 17.95 -1.98 -17.00
N PRO A 349 17.08 -2.97 -16.71
CA PRO A 349 16.94 -3.46 -15.35
C PRO A 349 18.30 -3.94 -14.82
N PRO A 350 18.48 -3.99 -13.49
CA PRO A 350 19.71 -4.53 -12.91
C PRO A 350 19.95 -5.97 -13.40
N PRO A 351 21.20 -6.48 -13.38
CA PRO A 351 21.45 -7.88 -13.70
C PRO A 351 20.68 -8.81 -12.76
N VAL A 352 20.15 -9.92 -13.29
CA VAL A 352 19.31 -10.89 -12.56
C VAL A 352 19.94 -11.34 -11.23
N ALA A 353 21.22 -11.68 -11.22
CA ALA A 353 21.94 -12.10 -10.01
C ALA A 353 22.02 -10.99 -8.95
N ALA A 354 22.24 -9.74 -9.36
CA ALA A 354 22.29 -8.60 -8.46
C ALA A 354 20.90 -8.30 -7.88
N ALA A 355 19.85 -8.40 -8.69
CA ALA A 355 18.48 -8.22 -8.26
C ALA A 355 18.02 -9.33 -7.30
N ALA A 356 18.36 -10.59 -7.59
CA ALA A 356 18.10 -11.73 -6.71
C ALA A 356 18.83 -11.56 -5.36
N SER A 357 20.12 -11.22 -5.37
CA SER A 357 20.87 -10.98 -4.13
C SER A 357 20.28 -9.83 -3.31
N ALA A 358 19.90 -8.72 -3.95
CA ALA A 358 19.27 -7.59 -3.28
C ALA A 358 17.92 -7.97 -2.65
N LEU A 359 17.08 -8.72 -3.39
CA LEU A 359 15.80 -9.20 -2.89
C LEU A 359 15.96 -10.22 -1.74
N ALA A 360 16.92 -11.14 -1.84
CA ALA A 360 17.23 -12.08 -0.76
C ALA A 360 17.65 -11.36 0.53
N ALA A 361 18.46 -10.31 0.41
CA ALA A 361 18.84 -9.47 1.54
C ALA A 361 17.63 -8.74 2.15
N HIS A 362 16.72 -8.21 1.32
CA HIS A 362 15.49 -7.55 1.76
C HIS A 362 14.55 -8.52 2.49
N LEU A 363 14.42 -9.76 2.01
CA LEU A 363 13.60 -10.80 2.61
C LEU A 363 14.25 -11.45 3.85
N GLY A 364 15.46 -11.02 4.26
CA GLY A 364 16.18 -11.62 5.39
C GLY A 364 16.65 -13.05 5.14
N MET A 365 16.75 -13.46 3.87
CA MET A 365 17.19 -14.82 3.48
C MET A 365 18.71 -15.00 3.52
N SER A 366 19.46 -13.91 3.68
CA SER A 366 20.91 -13.95 3.91
C SER A 366 21.19 -13.96 5.41
N ARG A 367 21.77 -15.06 5.94
CA ARG A 367 22.27 -15.05 7.33
C ARG A 367 23.64 -15.74 7.45
N GLY A 368 24.61 -14.93 7.82
CA GLY A 368 26.00 -15.23 8.18
C GLY A 368 26.79 -13.92 8.22
N ASP A 369 27.15 -13.44 9.42
CA ASP A 369 28.05 -12.31 9.74
C ASP A 369 27.53 -10.85 9.79
N ALA A 370 26.24 -10.58 9.98
CA ALA A 370 25.79 -9.25 10.44
C ALA A 370 25.38 -9.29 11.93
N PRO A 371 25.96 -8.45 12.81
CA PRO A 371 25.61 -8.42 14.23
C PRO A 371 24.13 -8.08 14.44
N PRO A 372 23.49 -8.65 15.48
CA PRO A 372 22.10 -8.36 15.81
C PRO A 372 22.00 -6.89 16.26
N GLY A 373 21.44 -6.04 15.40
CA GLY A 373 21.38 -4.60 15.60
C GLY A 373 21.52 -3.78 14.32
N ASP A 374 22.12 -4.36 13.27
CA ASP A 374 22.25 -3.70 11.96
C ASP A 374 21.17 -4.18 10.98
N HIS A 375 19.90 -4.13 11.41
CA HIS A 375 18.77 -4.17 10.49
C HIS A 375 18.68 -2.80 9.82
N SER A 376 19.62 -2.49 8.92
CA SER A 376 19.52 -1.26 8.15
C SER A 376 18.17 -1.25 7.43
N PRO A 377 17.34 -0.19 7.58
CA PRO A 377 16.07 -0.01 6.89
C PRO A 377 16.26 0.32 5.39
N ASP A 378 17.39 -0.04 4.80
CA ASP A 378 17.77 0.17 3.41
C ASP A 378 17.12 -0.85 2.47
N ALA A 379 15.79 -0.96 2.54
CA ALA A 379 14.96 -1.45 1.44
C ALA A 379 15.18 -0.65 0.13
N TYR A 380 15.91 0.47 0.21
CA TYR A 380 16.34 1.34 -0.88
C TYR A 380 17.62 0.88 -1.61
N ARG A 381 18.15 -0.33 -1.35
CA ARG A 381 19.13 -0.92 -2.28
C ARG A 381 18.41 -1.05 -3.63
N VAL A 382 18.80 -0.19 -4.57
CA VAL A 382 18.33 0.03 -5.96
C VAL A 382 17.77 -1.22 -6.68
N GLY A 383 18.26 -2.43 -6.37
CA GLY A 383 17.75 -3.68 -6.93
C GLY A 383 16.50 -4.28 -6.27
N ALA A 384 16.32 -4.18 -4.95
CA ALA A 384 15.19 -4.79 -4.24
C ALA A 384 13.93 -3.93 -4.32
N GLY A 385 14.07 -2.61 -4.22
CA GLY A 385 12.95 -1.67 -4.21
C GLY A 385 12.03 -1.83 -5.43
N LEU A 386 12.59 -2.00 -6.65
CA LEU A 386 11.77 -2.25 -7.84
C LEU A 386 10.94 -3.54 -7.74
N LEU A 387 11.52 -4.61 -7.22
CA LEU A 387 10.83 -5.90 -7.10
C LEU A 387 9.75 -5.91 -6.01
N VAL A 388 9.89 -5.06 -4.98
CA VAL A 388 8.97 -4.99 -3.83
C VAL A 388 7.88 -3.94 -4.03
N ASP A 389 8.26 -2.77 -4.52
CA ASP A 389 7.40 -1.59 -4.58
C ASP A 389 6.71 -1.43 -5.94
N CYS A 390 7.36 -1.83 -7.03
CA CYS A 390 6.80 -1.71 -8.39
C CYS A 390 7.19 -2.89 -9.31
N PRO A 391 6.87 -4.15 -8.95
CA PRO A 391 7.25 -5.31 -9.74
C PRO A 391 6.67 -5.30 -11.17
N HIS A 392 5.53 -4.63 -11.38
CA HIS A 392 4.91 -4.43 -12.70
C HIS A 392 5.79 -3.63 -13.67
N ALA A 393 6.73 -2.85 -13.15
CA ALA A 393 7.71 -2.12 -13.97
C ALA A 393 8.74 -3.04 -14.62
N LEU A 394 8.85 -4.29 -14.16
CA LEU A 394 9.72 -5.31 -14.73
C LEU A 394 8.86 -6.25 -15.58
N THR A 395 9.43 -6.85 -16.62
CA THR A 395 8.68 -7.86 -17.40
C THR A 395 8.45 -9.11 -16.56
N PHE A 396 7.38 -9.85 -16.88
CA PHE A 396 7.10 -11.13 -16.21
C PHE A 396 8.30 -12.08 -16.32
N ASP A 397 8.86 -12.22 -17.53
CA ASP A 397 10.01 -13.09 -17.79
C ASP A 397 11.22 -12.72 -16.94
N TYR A 398 11.55 -11.43 -16.82
CA TYR A 398 12.63 -10.97 -15.95
C TYR A 398 12.38 -11.33 -14.48
N ARG A 399 11.15 -11.15 -13.98
CA ARG A 399 10.82 -11.54 -12.59
C ARG A 399 10.92 -13.05 -12.38
N VAL A 400 10.54 -13.85 -13.38
CA VAL A 400 10.70 -15.31 -13.34
C VAL A 400 12.18 -15.68 -13.30
N GLU A 401 13.03 -15.03 -14.11
CA GLU A 401 14.48 -15.25 -14.07
C GLU A 401 15.08 -14.93 -12.70
N VAL A 402 14.68 -13.80 -12.08
CA VAL A 402 15.09 -13.45 -10.71
C VAL A 402 14.63 -14.50 -9.70
N PHE A 403 13.38 -14.95 -9.78
CA PHE A 403 12.86 -16.01 -8.92
C PHE A 403 13.64 -17.32 -9.09
N ARG A 404 13.95 -17.71 -10.33
CA ARG A 404 14.75 -18.91 -10.61
C ARG A 404 16.18 -18.78 -10.09
N GLN A 405 16.77 -17.59 -10.15
CA GLN A 405 18.06 -17.34 -9.54
C GLN A 405 18.02 -17.49 -8.02
N LEU A 406 16.99 -16.95 -7.35
CA LEU A 406 16.79 -17.13 -5.91
C LEU A 406 16.69 -18.61 -5.51
N VAL A 407 15.95 -19.41 -6.29
CA VAL A 407 15.83 -20.86 -6.07
C VAL A 407 17.19 -21.55 -6.21
N ARG A 408 17.97 -21.22 -7.24
CA ARG A 408 19.32 -21.80 -7.44
C ARG A 408 20.27 -21.44 -6.31
N ASP A 409 20.26 -20.18 -5.87
CA ASP A 409 21.08 -19.71 -4.75
C ASP A 409 20.66 -20.41 -3.46
N ASP A 410 19.36 -20.60 -3.21
CA ASP A 410 18.83 -21.33 -2.07
C ASP A 410 19.24 -22.80 -2.08
N ARG A 411 19.07 -23.46 -3.23
CA ARG A 411 19.44 -24.86 -3.43
C ARG A 411 20.94 -25.05 -3.17
N ALA A 412 21.79 -24.15 -3.70
CA ALA A 412 23.23 -24.18 -3.49
C ALA A 412 23.59 -24.00 -2.00
N ARG A 413 22.96 -23.03 -1.30
CA ARG A 413 23.17 -22.82 0.14
C ARG A 413 22.77 -24.04 0.98
N ALA A 414 21.66 -24.67 0.64
CA ALA A 414 21.15 -25.83 1.37
C ALA A 414 21.82 -27.16 1.00
N GLY A 415 22.68 -27.17 -0.03
CA GLY A 415 23.31 -28.39 -0.55
C GLY A 415 22.33 -29.35 -1.21
N TYR A 416 21.17 -28.85 -1.65
CA TYR A 416 20.18 -29.66 -2.35
C TYR A 416 20.51 -29.81 -3.83
N ARG A 417 20.00 -30.87 -4.44
CA ARG A 417 20.08 -31.09 -5.89
C ARG A 417 18.70 -30.89 -6.53
N PRO A 418 18.62 -30.53 -7.81
CA PRO A 418 17.34 -30.37 -8.50
C PRO A 418 16.51 -31.67 -8.49
N GLN A 419 15.19 -31.52 -8.45
CA GLN A 419 14.27 -32.64 -8.61
C GLN A 419 14.27 -33.11 -10.07
N ALA A 420 14.21 -34.42 -10.28
CA ALA A 420 14.06 -34.99 -11.62
C ALA A 420 12.76 -34.47 -12.27
N GLY A 421 12.84 -34.06 -13.54
CA GLY A 421 11.71 -33.49 -14.29
C GLY A 421 11.40 -32.01 -14.00
N GLY A 422 12.12 -31.37 -13.07
CA GLY A 422 12.08 -29.92 -12.85
C GLY A 422 12.91 -29.14 -13.87
N VAL A 423 12.71 -27.81 -13.93
CA VAL A 423 13.34 -26.94 -14.96
C VAL A 423 14.86 -26.83 -14.84
N ASP A 424 15.40 -27.03 -13.64
CA ASP A 424 16.84 -26.97 -13.39
C ASP A 424 17.50 -28.37 -13.45
N ALA A 425 16.74 -29.44 -13.70
CA ALA A 425 17.22 -30.83 -13.65
C ALA A 425 18.23 -31.18 -14.74
N SER A 426 18.27 -30.42 -15.84
CA SER A 426 19.07 -30.68 -17.03
C SER A 426 20.36 -29.86 -17.08
N SER A 427 20.80 -29.23 -15.98
CA SER A 427 22.05 -28.48 -15.99
C SER A 427 23.27 -29.42 -16.11
N ASP A 428 24.17 -29.14 -17.05
CA ASP A 428 25.38 -29.94 -17.36
C ASP A 428 26.25 -30.28 -16.13
N ALA A 429 26.14 -29.48 -15.06
CA ALA A 429 26.85 -29.68 -13.80
C ALA A 429 26.43 -30.92 -13.00
N ASP A 430 25.29 -31.54 -13.33
CA ASP A 430 24.75 -32.74 -12.66
C ASP A 430 25.02 -34.06 -13.41
N LEU A 431 25.64 -34.01 -14.60
CA LEU A 431 26.02 -35.21 -15.35
C LEU A 431 27.22 -35.90 -14.68
N GLY A 432 26.94 -36.90 -13.83
CA GLY A 432 27.95 -37.87 -13.37
C GLY A 432 28.09 -38.06 -11.85
N GLN A 433 27.39 -37.29 -11.02
CA GLN A 433 27.37 -37.52 -9.56
C GLN A 433 26.13 -38.31 -9.13
N ARG A 434 26.31 -39.28 -8.22
CA ARG A 434 25.18 -40.01 -7.61
C ARG A 434 24.33 -39.05 -6.78
N VAL A 435 23.19 -38.65 -7.31
CA VAL A 435 22.22 -37.79 -6.62
C VAL A 435 21.61 -38.57 -5.44
N ARG A 436 21.91 -38.16 -4.20
CA ARG A 436 21.25 -38.70 -3.01
C ARG A 436 19.92 -37.98 -2.78
N PRO A 437 18.78 -38.70 -2.76
CA PRO A 437 17.52 -38.11 -2.36
C PRO A 437 17.51 -37.80 -0.86
N VAL A 438 16.67 -36.85 -0.47
CA VAL A 438 16.39 -36.56 0.94
C VAL A 438 15.45 -37.62 1.53
N ALA A 439 14.51 -38.13 0.72
CA ALA A 439 13.60 -39.18 1.13
C ALA A 439 13.11 -40.02 -0.07
N ASP A 440 12.84 -41.29 0.18
CA ASP A 440 11.97 -42.13 -0.66
C ASP A 440 10.53 -42.00 -0.12
N VAL A 441 9.60 -41.60 -0.97
CA VAL A 441 8.19 -41.38 -0.65
C VAL A 441 7.37 -42.51 -1.29
N TYR A 442 6.80 -43.37 -0.44
CA TYR A 442 6.00 -44.51 -0.87
C TYR A 442 4.51 -44.17 -0.80
N VAL A 443 3.80 -44.25 -1.92
CA VAL A 443 2.42 -43.76 -2.02
C VAL A 443 1.50 -44.85 -2.54
N ARG A 444 0.37 -45.08 -1.86
CA ARG A 444 -0.71 -45.92 -2.36
C ARG A 444 -1.71 -45.06 -3.11
N ARG A 445 -2.10 -45.47 -4.32
CA ARG A 445 -3.05 -44.71 -5.16
C ARG A 445 -4.40 -44.42 -4.47
N GLY A 446 -4.84 -45.29 -3.56
CA GLY A 446 -6.07 -45.10 -2.79
C GLY A 446 -5.92 -44.27 -1.51
N SER A 447 -4.71 -43.86 -1.13
CA SER A 447 -4.41 -43.15 0.12
C SER A 447 -3.31 -42.09 -0.08
N VAL A 448 -3.37 -41.39 -1.22
CA VAL A 448 -2.32 -40.45 -1.64
C VAL A 448 -2.10 -39.35 -0.62
N LEU A 449 -3.19 -38.79 -0.06
CA LEU A 449 -3.07 -37.70 0.90
C LEU A 449 -2.46 -38.16 2.22
N GLU A 450 -2.92 -39.28 2.76
CA GLU A 450 -2.47 -39.80 4.04
C GLU A 450 -0.99 -40.19 3.96
N ASP A 451 -0.61 -40.89 2.89
CA ASP A 451 0.78 -41.33 2.68
C ASP A 451 1.71 -40.14 2.41
N ALA A 452 1.27 -39.14 1.63
CA ALA A 452 2.03 -37.93 1.37
C ALA A 452 2.16 -37.05 2.62
N ALA A 453 1.08 -36.84 3.38
CA ALA A 453 1.10 -36.08 4.63
C ALA A 453 2.08 -36.70 5.63
N ALA A 454 2.00 -38.02 5.83
CA ALA A 454 2.82 -38.74 6.80
C ALA A 454 4.31 -38.75 6.45
N GLN A 455 4.69 -38.65 5.17
CA GLN A 455 6.09 -38.76 4.75
C GLN A 455 6.72 -37.42 4.35
N ILE A 456 5.95 -36.48 3.82
CA ILE A 456 6.47 -35.21 3.28
C ILE A 456 6.44 -34.12 4.34
N LEU A 457 5.35 -33.96 5.10
CA LEU A 457 5.25 -32.90 6.11
C LEU A 457 6.36 -32.98 7.17
N PRO A 458 6.72 -34.16 7.71
CA PRO A 458 7.79 -34.27 8.70
C PRO A 458 9.17 -33.88 8.17
N LEU A 459 9.39 -33.83 6.86
CA LEU A 459 10.65 -33.35 6.27
C LEU A 459 10.84 -31.84 6.48
N GLY A 460 9.74 -31.09 6.63
CA GLY A 460 9.75 -29.65 6.77
C GLY A 460 10.62 -28.97 5.69
N PRO A 461 11.59 -28.12 6.07
CA PRO A 461 12.49 -27.48 5.11
C PRO A 461 13.26 -28.42 4.18
N ALA A 462 13.51 -29.67 4.60
CA ALA A 462 14.24 -30.65 3.82
C ALA A 462 13.46 -31.16 2.60
N ALA A 463 12.14 -30.96 2.56
CA ALA A 463 11.31 -31.25 1.39
C ALA A 463 11.72 -30.46 0.13
N ARG A 464 12.51 -29.38 0.28
CA ARG A 464 13.13 -28.67 -0.87
C ARG A 464 14.14 -29.53 -1.62
N GLY A 465 14.75 -30.52 -0.99
CA GLY A 465 15.65 -31.45 -1.67
C GLY A 465 14.92 -32.50 -2.53
N ARG A 466 15.69 -33.33 -3.23
CA ARG A 466 15.12 -34.33 -4.14
C ARG A 466 14.34 -35.40 -3.38
N LEU A 467 13.11 -35.67 -3.80
CA LEU A 467 12.26 -36.75 -3.33
C LEU A 467 12.19 -37.83 -4.43
N VAL A 468 12.27 -39.10 -4.06
CA VAL A 468 12.07 -40.23 -4.98
C VAL A 468 10.70 -40.81 -4.72
N VAL A 469 9.80 -40.76 -5.70
CA VAL A 469 8.43 -41.27 -5.54
C VAL A 469 8.33 -42.71 -6.02
N ARG A 470 7.67 -43.54 -5.22
CA ARG A 470 7.41 -44.95 -5.52
C ARG A 470 5.95 -45.28 -5.23
N TYR A 471 5.17 -45.58 -6.27
CA TYR A 471 3.80 -46.02 -6.09
C TYR A 471 3.74 -47.48 -5.66
N ARG A 472 2.78 -47.80 -4.78
CA ARG A 472 2.46 -49.17 -4.36
C ARG A 472 1.04 -49.50 -4.76
N ASN A 473 0.86 -50.71 -5.29
CA ASN A 473 -0.45 -51.23 -5.65
C ASN A 473 -1.24 -51.71 -4.42
N ALA A 474 -2.48 -52.18 -4.63
CA ALA A 474 -3.35 -52.67 -3.55
C ALA A 474 -2.78 -53.88 -2.79
N SER A 475 -1.88 -54.66 -3.39
CA SER A 475 -1.15 -55.76 -2.73
C SER A 475 0.09 -55.32 -1.96
N GLY A 476 0.37 -54.01 -1.90
CA GLY A 476 1.53 -53.44 -1.21
C GLY A 476 2.86 -53.60 -1.97
N LEU A 477 2.83 -54.14 -3.19
CA LEU A 477 4.00 -54.28 -4.05
C LEU A 477 4.28 -52.96 -4.77
N GLU A 478 5.56 -52.65 -4.95
CA GLU A 478 6.00 -51.48 -5.71
C GLU A 478 5.59 -51.62 -7.17
N GLU A 479 4.97 -50.58 -7.71
CA GLU A 479 4.61 -50.49 -9.13
C GLU A 479 5.89 -50.33 -9.96
N ALA A 480 5.91 -50.94 -11.15
CA ALA A 480 7.04 -50.81 -12.05
C ALA A 480 7.16 -49.35 -12.55
N GLY A 481 8.22 -48.66 -12.15
CA GLY A 481 8.50 -47.30 -12.63
C GLY A 481 9.79 -46.76 -12.05
N ILE A 482 10.61 -46.12 -12.89
CA ILE A 482 11.76 -45.35 -12.43
C ILE A 482 11.35 -43.89 -12.41
N ASP A 483 11.50 -43.22 -11.28
CA ASP A 483 11.22 -41.79 -11.16
C ASP A 483 12.31 -40.95 -11.87
N ALA A 484 12.18 -40.84 -13.18
CA ALA A 484 12.87 -39.87 -14.02
C ALA A 484 12.18 -38.49 -14.00
N GLY A 485 11.25 -38.26 -13.04
CA GLY A 485 10.46 -37.05 -12.88
C GLY A 485 8.97 -37.22 -13.19
N GLY A 486 8.57 -38.32 -13.84
CA GLY A 486 7.17 -38.61 -14.14
C GLY A 486 6.35 -38.90 -12.90
N LEU A 487 6.83 -39.82 -12.05
CA LEU A 487 6.14 -40.22 -10.81
C LEU A 487 6.06 -39.07 -9.81
N PHE A 488 7.10 -38.26 -9.73
CA PHE A 488 7.06 -37.04 -8.91
C PHE A 488 5.99 -36.04 -9.38
N LYS A 489 5.89 -35.78 -10.68
CA LYS A 489 4.86 -34.89 -11.24
C LYS A 489 3.45 -35.44 -11.02
N GLU A 490 3.28 -36.74 -11.18
CA GLU A 490 2.03 -37.45 -10.88
C GLU A 490 1.63 -37.25 -9.42
N LEU A 491 2.57 -37.41 -8.47
CA LEU A 491 2.29 -37.17 -7.05
C LEU A 491 1.82 -35.73 -6.76
N LEU A 492 2.48 -34.73 -7.35
CA LEU A 492 2.04 -33.33 -7.18
C LEU A 492 0.60 -33.15 -7.69
N ALA A 493 0.29 -33.69 -8.87
CA ALA A 493 -1.03 -33.61 -9.46
C ALA A 493 -2.08 -34.34 -8.61
N ASP A 494 -1.80 -35.56 -8.17
CA ASP A 494 -2.73 -36.37 -7.37
C ASP A 494 -3.02 -35.74 -6.00
N VAL A 495 -2.00 -35.22 -5.31
CA VAL A 495 -2.19 -34.53 -4.04
C VAL A 495 -2.99 -33.25 -4.22
N CYS A 496 -2.70 -32.43 -5.24
CA CYS A 496 -3.48 -31.22 -5.49
C CYS A 496 -4.92 -31.54 -5.89
N HIS A 497 -5.14 -32.50 -6.79
CA HIS A 497 -6.48 -32.89 -7.23
C HIS A 497 -7.32 -33.40 -6.06
N ALA A 498 -6.76 -34.31 -5.26
CA ALA A 498 -7.47 -34.89 -4.14
C ALA A 498 -7.61 -33.87 -3.00
N GLY A 499 -6.57 -33.10 -2.70
CA GLY A 499 -6.55 -32.19 -1.54
C GLY A 499 -7.38 -30.93 -1.70
N LEU A 500 -7.58 -30.47 -2.94
CA LEU A 500 -8.41 -29.30 -3.26
C LEU A 500 -9.89 -29.65 -3.49
N ASP A 501 -10.28 -30.92 -3.34
CA ASP A 501 -11.67 -31.36 -3.48
C ASP A 501 -12.57 -30.70 -2.41
N PRO A 502 -13.57 -29.89 -2.78
CA PRO A 502 -14.47 -29.25 -1.83
C PRO A 502 -15.26 -30.22 -0.96
N ASN A 503 -15.47 -31.45 -1.41
CA ASN A 503 -16.19 -32.47 -0.64
C ASN A 503 -15.44 -32.89 0.64
N ARG A 504 -14.15 -32.58 0.75
CA ARG A 504 -13.36 -32.81 1.97
C ARG A 504 -13.51 -31.70 3.01
N GLY A 505 -14.16 -30.59 2.68
CA GLY A 505 -14.47 -29.51 3.61
C GLY A 505 -13.32 -28.57 3.97
N ALA A 506 -12.07 -28.87 3.60
CA ALA A 506 -10.92 -27.96 3.82
C ALA A 506 -10.83 -26.83 2.77
N PHE A 507 -11.34 -27.08 1.57
CA PHE A 507 -11.41 -26.09 0.49
C PHE A 507 -12.86 -25.90 0.05
N ALA A 508 -13.14 -24.74 -0.51
CA ALA A 508 -14.40 -24.40 -1.15
C ALA A 508 -14.12 -23.90 -2.57
N CYS A 509 -15.16 -23.92 -3.41
CA CYS A 509 -15.12 -23.38 -4.76
C CYS A 509 -15.99 -22.14 -4.88
N THR A 510 -15.56 -21.19 -5.70
CA THR A 510 -16.40 -20.06 -6.10
C THR A 510 -17.64 -20.58 -6.84
N ALA A 511 -18.77 -19.89 -6.69
CA ALA A 511 -20.01 -20.24 -7.38
C ALA A 511 -19.97 -20.01 -8.92
N SER A 512 -18.83 -19.56 -9.46
CA SER A 512 -18.61 -19.35 -10.89
C SER A 512 -18.30 -20.66 -11.63
N ALA A 513 -18.52 -20.68 -12.94
CA ALA A 513 -18.30 -21.85 -13.80
C ALA A 513 -16.84 -22.36 -13.78
N ASP A 514 -15.87 -21.51 -13.43
CA ASP A 514 -14.44 -21.83 -13.45
C ASP A 514 -13.97 -22.64 -12.23
N ASN A 515 -14.83 -22.83 -11.20
CA ASN A 515 -14.54 -23.59 -9.98
C ASN A 515 -13.21 -23.22 -9.32
N HIS A 516 -12.97 -21.92 -9.10
CA HIS A 516 -11.76 -21.48 -8.43
C HIS A 516 -11.78 -21.87 -6.95
N VAL A 517 -10.66 -22.37 -6.44
CA VAL A 517 -10.56 -22.93 -5.08
C VAL A 517 -9.98 -21.94 -4.08
N TYR A 518 -10.45 -22.01 -2.84
CA TYR A 518 -9.93 -21.26 -1.69
C TYR A 518 -10.17 -22.04 -0.39
N PRO A 519 -9.39 -21.81 0.69
CA PRO A 519 -9.63 -22.46 1.97
C PRO A 519 -11.04 -22.18 2.50
N ALA A 520 -11.75 -23.21 2.95
CA ALA A 520 -13.03 -23.04 3.60
C ALA A 520 -12.84 -22.34 4.96
N ALA A 521 -13.82 -21.56 5.41
CA ALA A 521 -13.74 -20.87 6.69
C ALA A 521 -13.54 -21.85 7.88
N ALA A 522 -14.15 -23.03 7.80
CA ALA A 522 -14.05 -24.08 8.80
C ALA A 522 -12.81 -24.98 8.65
N ALA A 523 -11.92 -24.72 7.68
CA ALA A 523 -10.76 -25.57 7.42
C ALA A 523 -9.77 -25.62 8.61
N GLY A 524 -9.78 -24.59 9.45
CA GLY A 524 -8.98 -24.53 10.68
C GLY A 524 -9.63 -25.21 11.90
N ASP A 525 -10.87 -25.68 11.79
CA ASP A 525 -11.63 -26.20 12.92
C ASP A 525 -11.27 -27.66 13.24
N SER A 526 -10.67 -28.39 12.29
CA SER A 526 -10.23 -29.77 12.46
C SER A 526 -8.73 -29.95 12.24
N PRO A 527 -8.06 -30.86 12.98
CA PRO A 527 -6.67 -31.21 12.71
C PRO A 527 -6.45 -31.70 11.28
N GLU A 528 -7.40 -32.45 10.72
CA GLU A 528 -7.34 -32.96 9.36
C GLU A 528 -7.36 -31.83 8.33
N GLY A 529 -8.17 -30.79 8.56
CA GLY A 529 -8.24 -29.61 7.71
C GLY A 529 -6.92 -28.84 7.70
N ILE A 530 -6.31 -28.62 8.88
CA ILE A 530 -5.00 -27.98 9.01
C ILE A 530 -3.91 -28.79 8.28
N LEU A 531 -3.86 -30.11 8.51
CA LEU A 531 -2.90 -30.99 7.83
C LEU A 531 -3.05 -30.93 6.30
N LEU A 532 -4.29 -30.85 5.81
CA LEU A 532 -4.54 -30.76 4.38
C LEU A 532 -4.10 -29.41 3.80
N LEU A 533 -4.35 -28.30 4.52
CA LEU A 533 -3.85 -26.98 4.14
C LEU A 533 -2.31 -26.95 4.09
N GLU A 534 -1.65 -27.54 5.09
CA GLU A 534 -0.18 -27.64 5.13
C GLU A 534 0.36 -28.49 3.98
N LEU A 535 -0.23 -29.66 3.72
CA LEU A 535 0.20 -30.55 2.66
C LEU A 535 0.04 -29.90 1.28
N VAL A 536 -1.14 -29.36 0.98
CA VAL A 536 -1.38 -28.67 -0.29
C VAL A 536 -0.45 -27.48 -0.45
N GLY A 537 -0.26 -26.67 0.60
CA GLY A 537 0.68 -25.55 0.59
C GLY A 537 2.12 -26.00 0.30
N MET A 538 2.57 -27.09 0.92
CA MET A 538 3.90 -27.66 0.72
C MET A 538 4.08 -28.18 -0.72
N ILE A 539 3.09 -28.88 -1.27
CA ILE A 539 3.12 -29.42 -2.64
C ILE A 539 3.09 -28.31 -3.70
N VAL A 540 2.23 -27.30 -3.52
CA VAL A 540 2.21 -26.11 -4.40
C VAL A 540 3.54 -25.39 -4.36
N GLY A 541 4.07 -25.13 -3.16
CA GLY A 541 5.38 -24.51 -2.97
C GLY A 541 6.52 -25.34 -3.57
N LYS A 542 6.47 -26.67 -3.44
CA LYS A 542 7.45 -27.58 -4.01
C LYS A 542 7.46 -27.52 -5.54
N GLY A 543 6.31 -27.55 -6.21
CA GLY A 543 6.30 -27.42 -7.67
C GLY A 543 6.76 -26.04 -8.14
N LEU A 544 6.43 -24.95 -7.41
CA LEU A 544 7.01 -23.63 -7.69
C LEU A 544 8.55 -23.66 -7.57
N TYR A 545 9.09 -24.28 -6.51
CA TYR A 545 10.54 -24.42 -6.31
C TYR A 545 11.20 -25.21 -7.44
N GLU A 546 10.62 -26.33 -7.87
CA GLU A 546 11.19 -27.16 -8.95
C GLU A 546 10.88 -26.63 -10.37
N GLY A 547 10.01 -25.62 -10.49
CA GLY A 547 9.56 -25.07 -11.78
C GLY A 547 8.61 -25.99 -12.54
N ILE A 548 7.82 -26.77 -11.81
CA ILE A 548 6.83 -27.67 -12.37
C ILE A 548 5.47 -26.97 -12.34
N LEU A 549 4.85 -26.86 -13.52
CA LEU A 549 3.50 -26.32 -13.66
C LEU A 549 2.49 -27.26 -12.99
N GLN A 550 1.60 -26.69 -12.18
CA GLN A 550 0.50 -27.40 -11.53
C GLN A 550 -0.83 -26.75 -11.91
N GLU A 551 -1.88 -27.54 -12.04
CA GLU A 551 -3.22 -27.07 -12.43
C GLU A 551 -4.04 -26.57 -11.22
N VAL A 552 -3.44 -25.70 -10.41
CA VAL A 552 -4.12 -25.10 -9.24
C VAL A 552 -4.75 -23.78 -9.62
N ARG A 553 -6.09 -23.73 -9.64
CA ARG A 553 -6.87 -22.54 -9.98
C ARG A 553 -7.37 -21.84 -8.72
N LEU A 554 -6.51 -21.07 -8.07
CA LEU A 554 -6.88 -20.31 -6.87
C LEU A 554 -7.93 -19.23 -7.19
N ALA A 555 -8.85 -18.99 -6.26
CA ALA A 555 -9.78 -17.86 -6.35
C ALA A 555 -9.00 -16.54 -6.36
N PRO A 556 -9.32 -15.58 -7.25
CA PRO A 556 -8.56 -14.33 -7.37
C PRO A 556 -8.44 -13.55 -6.05
N PHE A 557 -9.50 -13.49 -5.24
CA PHE A 557 -9.47 -12.83 -3.93
C PHE A 557 -8.53 -13.54 -2.95
N PHE A 558 -8.43 -14.86 -3.03
CA PHE A 558 -7.55 -15.66 -2.19
C PHE A 558 -6.10 -15.54 -2.65
N ALA A 559 -5.84 -15.58 -3.97
CA ALA A 559 -4.52 -15.32 -4.53
C ALA A 559 -3.99 -13.93 -4.12
N LYS A 560 -4.85 -12.89 -4.16
CA LYS A 560 -4.51 -11.56 -3.64
C LYS A 560 -4.16 -11.60 -2.14
N ALA A 561 -4.92 -12.33 -1.34
CA ALA A 561 -4.65 -12.49 0.10
C ALA A 561 -3.28 -13.14 0.36
N VAL A 562 -2.94 -14.21 -0.38
CA VAL A 562 -1.63 -14.88 -0.30
C VAL A 562 -0.48 -13.94 -0.68
N LEU A 563 -0.70 -13.06 -1.66
CA LEU A 563 0.27 -12.07 -2.12
C LEU A 563 0.34 -10.81 -1.23
N GLY A 564 -0.51 -10.70 -0.20
CA GLY A 564 -0.62 -9.48 0.61
C GLY A 564 -1.18 -8.27 -0.15
N ILE A 565 -1.84 -8.50 -1.29
CA ILE A 565 -2.49 -7.46 -2.08
C ILE A 565 -3.82 -7.10 -1.41
N PRO A 566 -4.12 -5.81 -1.17
CA PRO A 566 -5.41 -5.39 -0.65
C PRO A 566 -6.58 -5.93 -1.49
N ARG A 567 -7.62 -6.39 -0.82
CA ARG A 567 -8.86 -6.84 -1.46
C ARG A 567 -9.81 -5.66 -1.52
N THR A 568 -10.47 -5.51 -2.65
CA THR A 568 -11.43 -4.44 -2.95
C THR A 568 -12.86 -4.92 -2.74
N LEU A 569 -13.82 -3.99 -2.69
CA LEU A 569 -15.24 -4.33 -2.64
C LEU A 569 -15.62 -5.27 -3.79
N ASP A 570 -15.04 -5.05 -4.96
CA ASP A 570 -15.34 -5.81 -6.16
C ASP A 570 -14.73 -7.24 -6.18
N ASP A 571 -13.89 -7.60 -5.22
CA ASP A 571 -13.41 -8.99 -5.02
C ASP A 571 -14.45 -9.86 -4.28
N LEU A 572 -15.36 -9.20 -3.54
CA LEU A 572 -16.34 -9.86 -2.68
C LEU A 572 -17.38 -10.72 -3.41
N PRO A 573 -17.86 -10.41 -4.64
CA PRO A 573 -18.79 -11.28 -5.35
C PRO A 573 -18.28 -12.71 -5.54
N GLY A 574 -16.97 -12.91 -5.61
CA GLY A 574 -16.36 -14.23 -5.72
C GLY A 574 -16.41 -15.04 -4.41
N LEU A 575 -16.60 -14.38 -3.28
CA LEU A 575 -16.64 -14.99 -1.94
C LEU A 575 -18.06 -15.00 -1.35
N ASP A 576 -18.72 -13.84 -1.32
CA ASP A 576 -20.08 -13.65 -0.81
C ASP A 576 -20.85 -12.60 -1.63
N PRO A 577 -21.61 -13.02 -2.65
CA PRO A 577 -22.39 -12.10 -3.48
C PRO A 577 -23.59 -11.47 -2.76
N ALA A 578 -24.06 -12.05 -1.64
CA ALA A 578 -25.14 -11.45 -0.86
C ALA A 578 -24.62 -10.27 -0.04
N LEU A 579 -23.50 -10.46 0.66
CA LEU A 579 -22.83 -9.37 1.39
C LEU A 579 -22.42 -8.24 0.45
N HIS A 580 -21.88 -8.57 -0.73
CA HIS A 580 -21.57 -7.55 -1.74
C HIS A 580 -22.78 -6.69 -2.11
N ARG A 581 -23.93 -7.31 -2.41
CA ARG A 581 -25.16 -6.57 -2.75
C ARG A 581 -25.60 -5.65 -1.60
N SER A 582 -25.56 -6.14 -0.37
CA SER A 582 -25.91 -5.33 0.81
C SER A 582 -24.97 -4.14 0.98
N LEU A 583 -23.64 -4.35 0.84
CA LEU A 583 -22.66 -3.26 0.96
C LEU A 583 -22.81 -2.22 -0.17
N ILE A 584 -23.06 -2.65 -1.40
CA ILE A 584 -23.33 -1.74 -2.52
C ILE A 584 -24.61 -0.93 -2.27
N GLN A 585 -25.64 -1.53 -1.68
CA GLN A 585 -26.87 -0.81 -1.32
C GLN A 585 -26.58 0.29 -0.29
N VAL A 586 -25.74 0.01 0.71
CA VAL A 586 -25.31 1.02 1.70
C VAL A 586 -24.46 2.11 1.04
N LEU A 587 -23.50 1.72 0.19
CA LEU A 587 -22.61 2.66 -0.51
C LEU A 587 -23.38 3.63 -1.41
N ARG A 588 -24.42 3.15 -2.09
CA ARG A 588 -25.26 3.94 -3.01
C ARG A 588 -26.45 4.60 -2.32
N TYR A 589 -26.57 4.51 -0.99
CA TYR A 589 -27.67 5.14 -0.26
C TYR A 589 -27.43 6.66 -0.16
N GLU A 590 -28.31 7.44 -0.78
CA GLU A 590 -28.21 8.91 -0.79
C GLU A 590 -28.81 9.58 0.47
N GLY A 591 -29.52 8.83 1.31
CA GLY A 591 -30.13 9.32 2.55
C GLY A 591 -29.19 9.32 3.77
N ASP A 592 -29.75 9.52 4.96
CA ASP A 592 -28.97 9.40 6.19
C ASP A 592 -28.73 7.93 6.50
N ALA A 593 -27.48 7.49 6.64
CA ALA A 593 -27.16 6.11 6.98
C ALA A 593 -27.89 5.62 8.26
N ALA A 594 -28.28 6.52 9.16
CA ALA A 594 -29.12 6.20 10.32
C ALA A 594 -30.49 5.60 9.93
N ASP A 595 -31.04 5.96 8.78
CA ASP A 595 -32.30 5.42 8.24
C ASP A 595 -32.22 3.90 8.01
N LEU A 596 -31.01 3.39 7.73
CA LEU A 596 -30.79 1.99 7.39
C LEU A 596 -30.84 1.06 8.60
N CYS A 597 -30.84 1.60 9.84
CA CYS A 597 -30.93 0.84 11.10
C CYS A 597 -29.93 -0.35 11.18
N LEU A 598 -28.72 -0.17 10.67
CA LEU A 598 -27.69 -1.21 10.52
C LEU A 598 -26.94 -1.55 11.81
#